data_AF-A0A955X4Z1-F1
#
_entry.id   AF-A0A955X4Z1-F1
#
_cell.length_a   1.000
_cell.length_b   1.000
_cell.length_c   1.000
_cell.angle_alpha   90.00
_cell.angle_beta   90.00
_cell.angle_gamma   90.00
#
_symmetry.space_group_name_H-M   'P 1'
#
loop_
_entity.id
_entity.type
_entity.pdbx_description
1 polymer ?
#
loop_
_entity_poly.entity_id
_entity_poly.type
_entity_poly.pdbx_seq_one_letter_code
_entity_poly.pdbx_strand_id
1 'polypeptide(L)'
;LTKAAKEAAAKKAKDAKTPEEKKLAAFAAQHPCYDMMRDRGAWTEHVDVFNQYEEELEVDEARGVVKTKAMDVFGGAVEYPIKNVKTDPKTQQLYVETPEGRHNVGVVGERGGWEVGFPTPSRKMDFFAGWMKDWGWPEYTIPIYPRTKAQMDKMIHLVSHVHHQYMTEENAFALNPIFRLSYNIHTRGVNSKWLQEISQNHAPLWISMQDARRMGLGRGDPVKVRVVDTLSGKESGYFVAMAMPTEGMAPGVLSCSHHAGRWRVVDKVDISGFEQPLHIMRAGSPQAELKEEGSTQRSLRYTKGIEAFLPTPTKEFGDKGWPFAAVNQDLDNISWDGLSGVWQNATHHPHPDPISGMHCWHQKVLLEKAGPGDRIGDLKVDISATYATYQAWRDELTRPAPGPGGLRRPEHLKRPWVAITRDAYKMKTKA
;
A
#
# COMPACT_ATOMS: atom_id res chain seq x y z
N LEU A 1 -23.45 -13.27 14.76
CA LEU A 1 -22.63 -14.41 14.28
C LEU A 1 -23.04 -15.76 14.90
N THR A 2 -22.92 -15.92 16.23
CA THR A 2 -23.12 -17.21 16.93
C THR A 2 -24.49 -17.85 16.68
N LYS A 3 -25.56 -17.06 16.57
CA LYS A 3 -26.92 -17.57 16.30
C LYS A 3 -27.03 -18.21 14.90
N ALA A 4 -26.69 -17.45 13.85
CA ALA A 4 -26.70 -17.95 12.47
C ALA A 4 -25.77 -19.16 12.26
N ALA A 5 -24.62 -19.16 12.94
CA ALA A 5 -23.67 -20.26 12.90
C ALA A 5 -24.23 -21.55 13.55
N LYS A 6 -24.94 -21.41 14.67
CA LYS A 6 -25.64 -22.54 15.32
C LYS A 6 -26.79 -23.07 14.47
N GLU A 7 -27.55 -22.20 13.83
CA GLU A 7 -28.64 -22.59 12.90
C GLU A 7 -28.09 -23.34 11.68
N ALA A 8 -26.98 -22.86 11.09
CA ALA A 8 -26.30 -23.52 9.98
C ALA A 8 -25.72 -24.90 10.38
N ALA A 9 -25.10 -25.00 11.56
CA ALA A 9 -24.58 -26.26 12.10
C ALA A 9 -25.72 -27.28 12.35
N ALA A 10 -26.84 -26.83 12.91
CA ALA A 10 -28.01 -27.68 13.15
C ALA A 10 -28.60 -28.21 11.82
N LYS A 11 -28.68 -27.35 10.79
CA LYS A 11 -29.10 -27.76 9.45
C LYS A 11 -28.14 -28.79 8.84
N LYS A 12 -26.82 -28.55 8.92
CA LYS A 12 -25.79 -29.48 8.42
C LYS A 12 -25.85 -30.84 9.13
N ALA A 13 -26.13 -30.87 10.42
CA ALA A 13 -26.33 -32.11 11.17
C ALA A 13 -27.58 -32.87 10.74
N LYS A 14 -28.67 -32.16 10.42
CA LYS A 14 -29.90 -32.77 9.91
C LYS A 14 -29.73 -33.35 8.50
N ASP A 15 -28.94 -32.69 7.66
CA ASP A 15 -28.80 -33.03 6.25
C ASP A 15 -27.69 -34.08 5.99
N ALA A 16 -26.88 -34.44 6.99
CA ALA A 16 -25.75 -35.36 6.88
C ALA A 16 -26.17 -36.84 6.71
N LYS A 17 -25.77 -37.45 5.58
CA LYS A 17 -26.10 -38.83 5.21
C LYS A 17 -24.88 -39.74 5.17
N THR A 18 -23.73 -39.24 4.71
CA THR A 18 -22.48 -40.01 4.61
C THR A 18 -21.65 -39.99 5.91
N PRO A 19 -20.72 -40.95 6.11
CA PRO A 19 -19.79 -40.92 7.23
C PRO A 19 -18.96 -39.61 7.30
N GLU A 20 -18.56 -39.08 6.16
CA GLU A 20 -17.82 -37.83 6.01
C GLU A 20 -18.69 -36.62 6.38
N GLU A 21 -19.93 -36.57 5.92
CA GLU A 21 -20.89 -35.51 6.27
C GLU A 21 -21.20 -35.51 7.77
N LYS A 22 -21.29 -36.68 8.39
CA LYS A 22 -21.50 -36.80 9.85
C LYS A 22 -20.30 -36.30 10.65
N LYS A 23 -19.07 -36.52 10.17
CA LYS A 23 -17.84 -35.94 10.78
C LYS A 23 -17.83 -34.43 10.66
N LEU A 24 -18.21 -33.88 9.50
CA LEU A 24 -18.31 -32.44 9.28
C LEU A 24 -19.43 -31.82 10.15
N ALA A 25 -20.56 -32.48 10.30
CA ALA A 25 -21.65 -32.05 11.18
C ALA A 25 -21.23 -32.03 12.66
N ALA A 26 -20.47 -33.03 13.12
CA ALA A 26 -19.94 -33.05 14.48
C ALA A 26 -18.97 -31.88 14.74
N PHE A 27 -18.09 -31.60 13.78
CA PHE A 27 -17.23 -30.42 13.82
C PHE A 27 -18.03 -29.12 13.85
N ALA A 28 -19.08 -29.00 13.02
CA ALA A 28 -19.97 -27.84 12.98
C ALA A 28 -20.72 -27.63 14.30
N ALA A 29 -21.13 -28.70 14.98
CA ALA A 29 -21.80 -28.60 16.28
C ALA A 29 -20.84 -28.09 17.37
N GLN A 30 -19.58 -28.53 17.35
CA GLN A 30 -18.55 -28.12 18.32
C GLN A 30 -18.00 -26.72 18.04
N HIS A 31 -17.87 -26.36 16.77
CA HIS A 31 -17.24 -25.13 16.30
C HIS A 31 -18.11 -24.41 15.25
N PRO A 32 -19.34 -24.00 15.60
CA PRO A 32 -20.32 -23.52 14.62
C PRO A 32 -19.85 -22.30 13.83
N CYS A 33 -19.17 -21.35 14.48
CA CYS A 33 -18.64 -20.17 13.79
C CYS A 33 -17.54 -20.55 12.80
N TYR A 34 -16.63 -21.46 13.17
CA TYR A 34 -15.54 -21.90 12.29
C TYR A 34 -16.03 -22.75 11.13
N ASP A 35 -17.02 -23.63 11.33
CA ASP A 35 -17.63 -24.35 10.21
C ASP A 35 -18.39 -23.42 9.28
N MET A 36 -19.14 -22.44 9.81
CA MET A 36 -19.83 -21.46 8.96
C MET A 36 -18.83 -20.63 8.14
N MET A 37 -17.69 -20.24 8.72
CA MET A 37 -16.60 -19.57 8.00
C MET A 37 -15.97 -20.46 6.93
N ARG A 38 -15.70 -21.74 7.25
CA ARG A 38 -15.19 -22.73 6.30
C ARG A 38 -16.12 -22.91 5.11
N ASP A 39 -17.43 -23.00 5.36
CA ASP A 39 -18.44 -23.29 4.34
C ASP A 39 -18.75 -22.09 3.45
N ARG A 40 -18.76 -20.88 4.01
CA ARG A 40 -19.21 -19.67 3.29
C ARG A 40 -18.08 -18.77 2.83
N GLY A 41 -16.86 -18.96 3.33
CA GLY A 41 -15.68 -18.15 2.99
C GLY A 41 -15.71 -16.71 3.51
N ALA A 42 -16.90 -16.09 3.59
CA ALA A 42 -17.18 -14.79 4.15
C ALA A 42 -18.59 -14.78 4.77
N TRP A 43 -18.85 -13.86 5.70
CA TRP A 43 -20.19 -13.60 6.21
C TRP A 43 -20.41 -12.10 6.36
N THR A 44 -21.66 -11.68 6.23
CA THR A 44 -22.05 -10.30 6.45
C THR A 44 -22.13 -10.05 7.96
N GLU A 45 -21.24 -9.22 8.50
CA GLU A 45 -21.31 -8.78 9.90
C GLU A 45 -22.46 -7.79 10.11
N HIS A 46 -22.56 -6.83 9.20
CA HIS A 46 -23.60 -5.80 9.17
C HIS A 46 -24.04 -5.56 7.73
N VAL A 47 -25.34 -5.37 7.52
CA VAL A 47 -25.93 -4.80 6.31
C VAL A 47 -26.18 -3.30 6.54
N ASP A 48 -26.43 -2.55 5.47
CA ASP A 48 -26.81 -1.13 5.55
C ASP A 48 -25.80 -0.27 6.34
N VAL A 49 -24.51 -0.56 6.18
CA VAL A 49 -23.38 0.14 6.83
C VAL A 49 -23.15 1.58 6.34
N PHE A 50 -24.17 2.20 5.77
CA PHE A 50 -24.19 3.61 5.42
C PHE A 50 -24.56 4.41 6.68
N ASN A 51 -24.19 5.69 6.73
CA ASN A 51 -24.57 6.57 7.82
C ASN A 51 -24.22 6.11 9.24
N GLN A 52 -23.12 5.37 9.42
CA GLN A 52 -22.63 4.96 10.74
C GLN A 52 -22.44 6.13 11.73
N TYR A 53 -22.30 7.35 11.22
CA TYR A 53 -22.20 8.56 12.02
C TYR A 53 -23.53 9.01 12.65
N GLU A 54 -24.67 8.52 12.14
CA GLU A 54 -26.03 8.77 12.67
C GLU A 54 -26.47 7.67 13.66
N GLU A 55 -25.66 6.64 13.86
CA GLU A 55 -25.96 5.57 14.83
C GLU A 55 -26.05 6.16 16.24
N GLU A 56 -27.02 5.69 17.02
CA GLU A 56 -27.16 6.10 18.41
C GLU A 56 -25.89 5.77 19.19
N LEU A 57 -25.44 6.75 19.99
CA LEU A 57 -24.29 6.58 20.85
C LEU A 57 -24.62 5.52 21.91
N GLU A 58 -23.75 4.52 22.06
CA GLU A 58 -24.02 3.41 22.98
C GLU A 58 -24.02 3.91 24.44
N VAL A 59 -25.16 3.76 25.12
CA VAL A 59 -25.34 4.09 26.52
C VAL A 59 -25.71 2.84 27.31
N ASP A 60 -24.91 2.52 28.33
CA ASP A 60 -25.20 1.48 29.30
C ASP A 60 -25.87 2.13 30.51
N GLU A 61 -27.21 2.16 30.50
CA GLU A 61 -28.01 2.81 31.55
C GLU A 61 -27.80 2.17 32.93
N ALA A 62 -27.63 0.84 32.98
CA ALA A 62 -27.44 0.11 34.23
C ALA A 62 -26.14 0.51 34.93
N ARG A 63 -25.08 0.76 34.16
CA ARG A 63 -23.78 1.22 34.67
C ARG A 63 -23.65 2.74 34.70
N GLY A 64 -24.58 3.47 34.08
CA GLY A 64 -24.55 4.93 33.97
C GLY A 64 -23.37 5.44 33.15
N VAL A 65 -22.96 4.71 32.11
CA VAL A 65 -21.81 5.05 31.26
C VAL A 65 -22.18 5.15 29.79
N VAL A 66 -21.52 6.07 29.09
CA VAL A 66 -21.50 6.15 27.63
C VAL A 66 -20.28 5.38 27.13
N LYS A 67 -20.46 4.54 26.10
CA LYS A 67 -19.35 3.85 25.43
C LYS A 67 -19.09 4.51 24.09
N THR A 68 -17.83 4.86 23.85
CA THR A 68 -17.41 5.45 22.58
C THR A 68 -16.07 4.88 22.17
N LYS A 69 -15.74 4.93 20.88
CA LYS A 69 -14.40 4.56 20.42
C LYS A 69 -13.43 5.69 20.78
N ALA A 70 -12.34 5.36 21.44
CA ALA A 70 -11.25 6.32 21.62
C ALA A 70 -10.78 6.82 20.26
N MET A 71 -10.39 8.10 20.18
CA MET A 71 -9.81 8.66 18.96
C MET A 71 -8.33 8.32 18.79
N ASP A 72 -7.73 7.55 19.71
CA ASP A 72 -6.35 7.08 19.61
C ASP A 72 -6.20 5.84 18.69
N VAL A 73 -4.95 5.41 18.46
CA VAL A 73 -4.56 4.58 17.30
C VAL A 73 -5.22 3.18 17.26
N PHE A 74 -5.93 2.74 18.30
CA PHE A 74 -6.59 1.43 18.31
C PHE A 74 -8.09 1.46 18.52
N GLY A 75 -8.70 2.65 18.66
CA GLY A 75 -10.14 2.81 18.64
C GLY A 75 -10.88 1.95 19.68
N GLY A 76 -10.20 1.59 20.77
CA GLY A 76 -10.77 0.75 21.82
C GLY A 76 -12.00 1.43 22.41
N ALA A 77 -12.99 0.64 22.82
CA ALA A 77 -14.13 1.17 23.55
C ALA A 77 -13.63 1.78 24.86
N VAL A 78 -13.90 3.07 25.04
CA VAL A 78 -13.69 3.79 26.29
C VAL A 78 -15.05 4.16 26.86
N GLU A 79 -15.14 4.09 28.18
CA GLU A 79 -16.37 4.36 28.92
C GLU A 79 -16.20 5.64 29.73
N TYR A 80 -17.22 6.50 29.70
CA TYR A 80 -17.28 7.69 30.54
C TYR A 80 -18.61 7.73 31.29
N PRO A 81 -18.65 8.21 32.55
CA PRO A 81 -19.92 8.42 33.24
C PRO A 81 -20.81 9.39 32.47
N ILE A 82 -22.09 9.04 32.24
CA ILE A 82 -23.04 9.88 31.49
C ILE A 82 -23.14 11.28 32.10
N LYS A 83 -23.12 11.38 33.43
CA LYS A 83 -23.14 12.65 34.17
C LYS A 83 -21.99 13.60 33.85
N ASN A 84 -20.90 13.10 33.27
CA ASN A 84 -19.74 13.90 32.88
C ASN A 84 -19.83 14.39 31.42
N VAL A 85 -20.78 13.88 30.64
CA VAL A 85 -20.99 14.27 29.25
C VAL A 85 -21.66 15.64 29.22
N LYS A 86 -21.03 16.57 28.51
CA LYS A 86 -21.51 17.92 28.27
C LYS A 86 -21.80 18.08 26.78
N THR A 87 -22.71 18.99 26.47
CA THR A 87 -23.00 19.38 25.08
C THR A 87 -22.45 20.77 24.84
N ASP A 88 -21.67 20.93 23.78
CA ASP A 88 -21.24 22.25 23.31
C ASP A 88 -22.40 22.92 22.55
N PRO A 89 -22.95 24.05 23.02
CA PRO A 89 -24.14 24.64 22.41
C PRO A 89 -23.89 25.20 21.01
N LYS A 90 -22.63 25.54 20.69
CA LYS A 90 -22.27 26.11 19.38
C LYS A 90 -22.00 25.00 18.38
N THR A 91 -21.25 23.98 18.78
CA THR A 91 -20.82 22.91 17.88
C THR A 91 -21.69 21.67 17.96
N GLN A 92 -22.61 21.55 18.91
CA GLN A 92 -23.44 20.35 19.13
C GLN A 92 -22.59 19.08 19.36
N GLN A 93 -21.36 19.23 19.81
CA GLN A 93 -20.49 18.10 20.15
C GLN A 93 -20.78 17.64 21.57
N LEU A 94 -20.87 16.32 21.75
CA LEU A 94 -20.90 15.70 23.07
C LEU A 94 -19.46 15.47 23.50
N TYR A 95 -19.10 15.93 24.69
CA TYR A 95 -17.73 15.85 25.16
C TYR A 95 -17.63 15.60 26.66
N VAL A 96 -16.49 15.08 27.08
CA VAL A 96 -16.10 14.92 28.48
C VAL A 96 -14.79 15.65 28.71
N GLU A 97 -14.65 16.26 29.89
CA GLU A 97 -13.38 16.84 30.32
C GLU A 97 -12.55 15.78 31.02
N THR A 98 -11.32 15.58 30.56
CA THR A 98 -10.36 14.63 31.15
C THR A 98 -9.11 15.37 31.60
N PRO A 99 -8.23 14.75 32.42
CA PRO A 99 -6.92 15.32 32.73
C PRO A 99 -6.04 15.59 31.51
N GLU A 100 -6.31 14.92 30.38
CA GLU A 100 -5.60 15.09 29.10
C GLU A 100 -6.27 16.14 28.20
N GLY A 101 -7.40 16.71 28.63
CA GLY A 101 -8.20 17.70 27.91
C GLY A 101 -9.58 17.20 27.49
N ARG A 102 -10.23 17.98 26.63
CA ARG A 102 -11.57 17.70 26.09
C ARG A 102 -11.53 16.51 25.14
N HIS A 103 -12.33 15.49 25.42
CA HIS A 103 -12.56 14.35 24.53
C HIS A 103 -13.99 14.36 24.00
N ASN A 104 -14.15 14.45 22.67
CA ASN A 104 -15.47 14.37 22.04
C ASN A 104 -15.92 12.90 21.94
N VAL A 105 -17.07 12.59 22.54
CA VAL A 105 -17.62 11.23 22.66
C VAL A 105 -18.71 10.94 21.62
N GLY A 106 -19.33 11.98 21.06
CA GLY A 106 -20.35 11.91 20.01
C GLY A 106 -20.81 13.30 19.57
N VAL A 107 -21.96 13.37 18.92
CA VAL A 107 -22.64 14.62 18.53
C VAL A 107 -24.13 14.55 18.85
N VAL A 108 -24.75 15.71 19.01
CA VAL A 108 -26.21 15.80 18.97
C VAL A 108 -26.63 15.79 17.50
N GLY A 109 -27.40 14.77 17.13
CA GLY A 109 -27.96 14.60 15.80
C GLY A 109 -29.03 15.64 15.47
N GLU A 110 -29.43 15.71 14.20
CA GLU A 110 -30.46 16.65 13.75
C GLU A 110 -31.82 16.45 14.44
N ARG A 111 -32.10 15.23 14.89
CA ARG A 111 -33.31 14.87 15.62
C ARG A 111 -33.19 15.06 17.14
N GLY A 112 -32.07 15.60 17.62
CA GLY A 112 -31.80 15.84 19.04
C GLY A 112 -31.27 14.64 19.82
N GLY A 113 -31.11 13.47 19.17
CA GLY A 113 -30.52 12.27 19.76
C GLY A 113 -29.01 12.38 19.91
N TRP A 114 -28.42 11.55 20.78
CA TRP A 114 -26.96 11.41 20.88
C TRP A 114 -26.50 10.38 19.86
N GLU A 115 -25.67 10.82 18.93
CA GLU A 115 -25.16 10.00 17.82
C GLU A 115 -23.64 9.83 17.94
N VAL A 116 -23.11 8.74 17.36
CA VAL A 116 -21.68 8.43 17.35
C VAL A 116 -20.86 9.51 16.64
N GLY A 117 -21.38 10.06 15.55
CA GLY A 117 -20.70 11.03 14.68
C GLY A 117 -19.60 10.41 13.82
N PHE A 118 -18.95 11.24 13.01
CA PHE A 118 -17.86 10.82 12.13
C PHE A 118 -16.64 10.33 12.95
N PRO A 119 -15.81 9.41 12.43
CA PRO A 119 -14.59 8.95 13.09
C PRO A 119 -13.45 9.99 12.98
N THR A 120 -13.72 11.22 13.39
CA THR A 120 -12.81 12.38 13.42
C THR A 120 -12.70 12.92 14.85
N PRO A 121 -11.65 13.67 15.19
CA PRO A 121 -11.51 14.26 16.53
C PRO A 121 -12.71 15.13 16.93
N SER A 122 -13.38 15.76 15.97
CA SER A 122 -14.56 16.58 16.19
C SER A 122 -15.88 15.80 16.24
N ARG A 123 -15.89 14.52 15.87
CA ARG A 123 -17.10 13.73 15.59
C ARG A 123 -17.95 14.26 14.44
N LYS A 124 -17.39 15.17 13.63
CA LYS A 124 -18.03 15.80 12.48
C LYS A 124 -17.18 15.69 11.21
N MET A 125 -17.76 16.03 10.07
CA MET A 125 -17.00 16.20 8.84
C MET A 125 -16.18 17.50 8.91
N ASP A 126 -14.88 17.38 9.15
CA ASP A 126 -13.99 18.52 9.36
C ASP A 126 -13.60 19.19 8.04
N PHE A 127 -14.20 20.35 7.74
CA PHE A 127 -13.66 21.27 6.73
C PHE A 127 -12.44 22.05 7.27
N PHE A 128 -12.48 22.40 8.57
CA PHE A 128 -11.36 23.00 9.30
C PHE A 128 -10.74 21.98 10.24
N ALA A 129 -9.51 21.57 9.95
CA ALA A 129 -8.74 20.64 10.77
C ALA A 129 -7.93 21.41 11.83
N GLY A 130 -8.56 21.74 12.96
CA GLY A 130 -7.92 22.53 14.04
C GLY A 130 -6.62 21.90 14.55
N TRP A 131 -6.56 20.57 14.61
CA TRP A 131 -5.35 19.86 15.04
C TRP A 131 -4.15 20.14 14.13
N MET A 132 -4.32 20.46 12.84
CA MET A 132 -3.19 20.83 11.98
C MET A 132 -2.46 22.04 12.53
N LYS A 133 -3.19 23.05 13.03
CA LYS A 133 -2.60 24.23 13.69
C LYS A 133 -1.86 23.85 14.96
N ASP A 134 -2.44 23.00 15.81
CA ASP A 134 -1.82 22.56 17.06
C ASP A 134 -0.52 21.81 16.81
N TRP A 135 -0.43 21.11 15.68
CA TRP A 135 0.75 20.41 15.19
C TRP A 135 1.68 21.28 14.34
N GLY A 136 1.48 22.59 14.40
CA GLY A 136 2.37 23.57 13.79
C GLY A 136 2.08 23.86 12.33
N TRP A 137 0.98 23.39 11.73
CA TRP A 137 0.57 23.51 10.32
C TRP A 137 -0.69 24.39 10.10
N PRO A 138 -0.72 25.65 10.55
CA PRO A 138 -1.90 26.52 10.41
C PRO A 138 -2.32 26.76 8.95
N GLU A 139 -1.37 26.78 8.02
CA GLU A 139 -1.61 27.04 6.60
C GLU A 139 -2.36 25.91 5.87
N TYR A 140 -2.41 24.72 6.46
CA TYR A 140 -3.07 23.53 5.92
C TYR A 140 -4.30 23.11 6.74
N THR A 141 -4.85 24.02 7.54
CA THR A 141 -6.06 23.79 8.34
C THR A 141 -7.33 23.69 7.51
N ILE A 142 -7.31 24.17 6.26
CA ILE A 142 -8.37 23.98 5.27
C ILE A 142 -7.76 23.42 3.97
N PRO A 143 -8.54 22.69 3.15
CA PRO A 143 -8.08 22.27 1.83
C PRO A 143 -7.72 23.48 0.95
N ILE A 144 -6.50 23.50 0.43
CA ILE A 144 -5.99 24.56 -0.45
C ILE A 144 -5.08 23.99 -1.53
N TYR A 145 -5.05 24.63 -2.70
CA TYR A 145 -4.12 24.31 -3.77
C TYR A 145 -3.45 25.61 -4.25
N PRO A 146 -2.10 25.70 -4.25
CA PRO A 146 -1.39 26.90 -4.69
C PRO A 146 -1.54 27.08 -6.20
N ARG A 147 -1.89 28.29 -6.65
CA ARG A 147 -2.15 28.60 -8.07
C ARG A 147 -1.11 29.53 -8.71
N THR A 148 -0.32 30.22 -7.90
CA THR A 148 0.73 31.15 -8.36
C THR A 148 2.09 30.66 -7.90
N LYS A 149 3.17 31.07 -8.60
CA LYS A 149 4.53 30.68 -8.23
C LYS A 149 4.87 31.04 -6.78
N ALA A 150 4.54 32.26 -6.34
CA ALA A 150 4.73 32.69 -4.96
C ALA A 150 3.97 31.83 -3.93
N GLN A 151 2.75 31.37 -4.26
CA GLN A 151 2.01 30.43 -3.40
C GLN A 151 2.66 29.05 -3.38
N MET A 152 3.13 28.55 -4.53
CA MET A 152 3.82 27.26 -4.62
C MET A 152 5.12 27.26 -3.81
N ASP A 153 5.88 28.35 -3.86
CA ASP A 153 7.12 28.51 -3.08
C ASP A 153 6.83 28.51 -1.57
N LYS A 154 5.77 29.21 -1.16
CA LYS A 154 5.33 29.24 0.24
C LYS A 154 4.74 27.90 0.71
N MET A 155 4.13 27.14 -0.18
CA MET A 155 3.44 25.88 0.10
C MET A 155 4.16 24.69 -0.52
N ILE A 156 5.49 24.69 -0.43
CA ILE A 156 6.35 23.68 -1.06
C ILE A 156 5.89 22.24 -0.77
N HIS A 157 5.41 21.94 0.44
CA HIS A 157 4.91 20.61 0.84
C HIS A 157 3.78 20.07 -0.06
N LEU A 158 2.99 20.93 -0.71
CA LEU A 158 1.89 20.53 -1.60
C LEU A 158 2.35 20.22 -3.03
N VAL A 159 3.55 20.66 -3.39
CA VAL A 159 4.07 20.57 -4.76
C VAL A 159 5.38 19.78 -4.86
N SER A 160 6.11 19.61 -3.75
CA SER A 160 7.46 19.05 -3.68
C SER A 160 7.59 17.63 -4.21
N HIS A 161 6.52 16.87 -4.36
CA HIS A 161 6.58 15.49 -4.86
C HIS A 161 6.75 15.45 -6.39
N VAL A 162 5.65 15.60 -7.14
CA VAL A 162 5.67 15.72 -8.60
C VAL A 162 4.73 16.85 -8.98
N HIS A 163 5.25 17.85 -9.68
CA HIS A 163 4.50 19.01 -10.11
C HIS A 163 5.06 19.56 -11.42
N HIS A 164 4.21 20.10 -12.28
CA HIS A 164 4.60 20.60 -13.61
C HIS A 164 5.70 21.68 -13.54
N GLN A 165 5.78 22.44 -12.44
CA GLN A 165 6.85 23.43 -12.25
C GLN A 165 8.27 22.84 -12.27
N TYR A 166 8.41 21.54 -11.97
CA TYR A 166 9.70 20.85 -11.96
C TYR A 166 9.98 20.11 -13.28
N MET A 167 9.03 20.13 -14.24
CA MET A 167 9.19 19.53 -15.56
C MET A 167 9.80 20.57 -16.51
N THR A 168 11.06 20.93 -16.23
CA THR A 168 11.79 21.98 -16.95
C THR A 168 12.51 21.48 -18.20
N GLU A 169 12.88 20.21 -18.20
CA GLU A 169 13.58 19.53 -19.27
C GLU A 169 12.57 19.03 -20.30
N GLU A 170 12.91 19.11 -21.60
CA GLU A 170 11.99 18.68 -22.66
C GLU A 170 11.61 17.20 -22.55
N ASN A 171 12.50 16.37 -22.01
CA ASN A 171 12.30 14.95 -21.78
C ASN A 171 11.86 14.60 -20.35
N ALA A 172 11.37 15.58 -19.57
CA ALA A 172 10.84 15.34 -18.24
C ALA A 172 9.38 14.85 -18.28
N PHE A 173 9.07 13.86 -17.44
CA PHE A 173 7.74 13.27 -17.32
C PHE A 173 7.36 13.01 -15.86
N ALA A 174 6.06 13.03 -15.59
CA ALA A 174 5.49 12.48 -14.36
C ALA A 174 5.28 10.96 -14.52
N LEU A 175 6.03 10.15 -13.79
CA LEU A 175 5.83 8.70 -13.76
C LEU A 175 4.78 8.33 -12.71
N ASN A 176 3.77 7.57 -13.13
CA ASN A 176 2.87 6.78 -12.30
C ASN A 176 3.37 5.33 -12.21
N PRO A 177 4.17 4.97 -11.19
CA PRO A 177 4.70 3.62 -11.06
C PRO A 177 3.72 2.64 -10.41
N ILE A 178 2.63 3.15 -9.83
CA ILE A 178 1.59 2.32 -9.21
C ILE A 178 0.48 1.92 -10.18
N PHE A 179 0.73 2.10 -11.49
CA PHE A 179 -0.18 1.68 -12.54
C PHE A 179 -0.49 0.18 -12.43
N ARG A 180 -1.78 -0.16 -12.40
CA ARG A 180 -2.23 -1.54 -12.24
C ARG A 180 -2.65 -2.11 -13.58
N LEU A 181 -2.14 -3.30 -13.87
CA LEU A 181 -2.60 -4.10 -15.00
C LEU A 181 -3.86 -4.86 -14.56
N SER A 182 -4.91 -4.82 -15.38
CA SER A 182 -6.19 -5.51 -15.07
C SER A 182 -6.03 -7.03 -14.93
N TYR A 183 -4.99 -7.58 -15.55
CA TYR A 183 -4.70 -9.02 -15.61
C TYR A 183 -3.53 -9.45 -14.71
N ASN A 184 -2.91 -8.55 -13.95
CA ASN A 184 -1.79 -8.91 -13.06
C ASN A 184 -1.82 -8.12 -11.76
N ILE A 185 -1.87 -8.83 -10.63
CA ILE A 185 -1.90 -8.25 -9.29
C ILE A 185 -0.85 -8.89 -8.37
N HIS A 186 0.24 -8.16 -8.12
CA HIS A 186 1.35 -8.56 -7.25
C HIS A 186 1.69 -10.07 -7.37
N THR A 187 1.90 -10.75 -6.25
CA THR A 187 2.30 -12.17 -6.19
C THR A 187 1.16 -13.11 -6.58
N ARG A 188 -0.09 -12.66 -6.48
CA ARG A 188 -1.27 -13.50 -6.78
C ARG A 188 -1.42 -13.72 -8.28
N GLY A 189 -1.27 -12.68 -9.09
CA GLY A 189 -1.32 -12.77 -10.55
C GLY A 189 -0.21 -13.64 -11.14
N VAL A 190 0.97 -13.65 -10.50
CA VAL A 190 2.10 -14.49 -10.93
C VAL A 190 1.87 -15.98 -10.75
N ASN A 191 1.07 -16.37 -9.78
CA ASN A 191 0.74 -17.77 -9.56
C ASN A 191 -0.34 -18.30 -10.55
N SER A 192 -0.80 -17.46 -11.49
CA SER A 192 -1.71 -17.88 -12.55
C SER A 192 -1.00 -17.91 -13.89
N LYS A 193 -0.92 -19.10 -14.48
CA LYS A 193 -0.21 -19.39 -15.74
C LYS A 193 -0.73 -18.56 -16.92
N TRP A 194 -2.03 -18.60 -17.14
CA TRP A 194 -2.73 -17.85 -18.18
C TRP A 194 -2.57 -16.34 -18.02
N LEU A 195 -2.64 -15.85 -16.77
CA LEU A 195 -2.40 -14.43 -16.52
C LEU A 195 -0.94 -14.07 -16.78
N GLN A 196 0.02 -14.95 -16.48
CA GLN A 196 1.42 -14.72 -16.83
C GLN A 196 1.64 -14.69 -18.34
N GLU A 197 1.06 -15.60 -19.12
CA GLU A 197 1.14 -15.58 -20.57
C GLU A 197 0.74 -14.20 -21.16
N ILE A 198 -0.33 -13.60 -20.65
CA ILE A 198 -0.79 -12.26 -21.04
C ILE A 198 0.12 -11.14 -20.46
N SER A 199 0.68 -11.36 -19.27
CA SER A 199 1.39 -10.35 -18.50
C SER A 199 2.85 -10.16 -18.85
N GLN A 200 3.43 -11.10 -19.57
CA GLN A 200 4.87 -11.12 -19.85
C GLN A 200 5.36 -9.94 -20.71
N ASN A 201 4.44 -9.12 -21.24
CA ASN A 201 4.71 -7.79 -21.79
C ASN A 201 5.82 -7.04 -21.03
N HIS A 202 6.98 -6.99 -21.65
CA HIS A 202 8.33 -6.70 -21.13
C HIS A 202 8.48 -5.31 -20.49
N ALA A 203 8.00 -5.11 -19.26
CA ALA A 203 8.14 -3.83 -18.54
C ALA A 203 7.54 -2.64 -19.31
N PRO A 204 6.22 -2.64 -19.55
CA PRO A 204 5.63 -1.70 -20.47
C PRO A 204 5.61 -0.30 -19.83
N LEU A 205 6.31 0.63 -20.46
CA LEU A 205 6.22 2.06 -20.16
C LEU A 205 5.19 2.67 -21.12
N TRP A 206 3.99 2.88 -20.62
CA TRP A 206 2.89 3.45 -21.38
C TRP A 206 3.13 4.95 -21.53
N ILE A 207 3.11 5.42 -22.77
CA ILE A 207 3.40 6.79 -23.16
C ILE A 207 2.37 7.27 -24.19
N SER A 208 2.02 8.56 -24.15
CA SER A 208 1.10 9.13 -25.13
C SER A 208 1.66 9.00 -26.55
N MET A 209 0.78 8.83 -27.55
CA MET A 209 1.21 8.81 -28.96
C MET A 209 1.94 10.09 -29.38
N GLN A 210 1.58 11.24 -28.78
CA GLN A 210 2.20 12.53 -29.07
C GLN A 210 3.64 12.58 -28.53
N ASP A 211 3.85 12.19 -27.27
CA ASP A 211 5.19 12.18 -26.67
C ASP A 211 6.08 11.12 -27.29
N ALA A 212 5.54 9.94 -27.60
CA ALA A 212 6.29 8.90 -28.30
C ALA A 212 6.84 9.42 -29.65
N ARG A 213 6.00 10.10 -30.46
CA ARG A 213 6.44 10.72 -31.71
C ARG A 213 7.49 11.81 -31.47
N ARG A 214 7.29 12.67 -30.48
CA ARG A 214 8.23 13.74 -30.09
C ARG A 214 9.60 13.18 -29.69
N MET A 215 9.61 12.07 -28.96
CA MET A 215 10.81 11.37 -28.51
C MET A 215 11.39 10.42 -29.59
N GLY A 216 10.70 10.24 -30.71
CA GLY A 216 11.06 9.30 -31.76
C GLY A 216 11.11 7.85 -31.28
N LEU A 217 10.10 7.44 -30.50
CA LEU A 217 9.95 6.12 -29.90
C LEU A 217 8.83 5.32 -30.57
N GLY A 218 9.16 4.10 -30.99
CA GLY A 218 8.23 3.08 -31.45
C GLY A 218 7.73 2.17 -30.32
N ARG A 219 6.76 1.32 -30.65
CA ARG A 219 6.33 0.23 -29.78
C ARG A 219 7.43 -0.81 -29.69
N GLY A 220 7.79 -1.22 -28.48
CA GLY A 220 8.83 -2.22 -28.26
C GLY A 220 10.23 -1.63 -28.06
N ASP A 221 10.41 -0.34 -28.32
CA ASP A 221 11.72 0.30 -28.21
C ASP A 221 12.21 0.29 -26.75
N PRO A 222 13.50 -0.04 -26.51
CA PRO A 222 14.09 0.08 -25.19
C PRO A 222 14.29 1.55 -24.83
N VAL A 223 13.84 1.93 -23.64
CA VAL A 223 13.92 3.30 -23.14
C VAL A 223 14.51 3.34 -21.75
N LYS A 224 15.47 4.24 -21.54
CA LYS A 224 16.09 4.48 -20.24
C LYS A 224 15.28 5.55 -19.51
N VAL A 225 14.86 5.21 -18.29
CA VAL A 225 14.08 6.06 -17.40
C VAL A 225 14.95 6.43 -16.21
N ARG A 226 15.50 7.65 -16.22
CA ARG A 226 16.29 8.19 -15.10
C ARG A 226 15.37 8.80 -14.08
N VAL A 227 15.54 8.46 -12.80
CA VAL A 227 14.65 8.91 -11.72
C VAL A 227 15.32 10.05 -10.96
N VAL A 228 14.65 11.20 -10.91
CA VAL A 228 15.21 12.43 -10.34
C VAL A 228 14.26 13.00 -9.30
N ASP A 229 14.79 13.28 -8.11
CA ASP A 229 14.05 13.94 -7.06
C ASP A 229 13.91 15.45 -7.32
N THR A 230 12.71 15.96 -7.09
CA THR A 230 12.30 17.35 -7.33
C THR A 230 12.75 18.31 -6.23
N LEU A 231 13.05 17.82 -5.03
CA LEU A 231 13.56 18.63 -3.91
C LEU A 231 15.09 18.69 -3.92
N SER A 232 15.75 17.54 -3.80
CA SER A 232 17.20 17.41 -3.69
C SER A 232 17.93 17.51 -5.02
N GLY A 233 17.21 17.38 -6.15
CA GLY A 233 17.80 17.36 -7.50
C GLY A 233 18.67 16.14 -7.79
N LYS A 234 18.68 15.14 -6.89
CA LYS A 234 19.51 13.94 -7.03
C LYS A 234 18.87 12.93 -7.96
N GLU A 235 19.70 12.20 -8.68
CA GLU A 235 19.29 11.01 -9.43
C GLU A 235 19.56 9.77 -8.57
N SER A 236 18.52 9.01 -8.24
CA SER A 236 18.64 7.73 -7.53
C SER A 236 19.05 6.58 -8.45
N GLY A 237 19.00 6.78 -9.76
CA GLY A 237 19.43 5.82 -10.76
C GLY A 237 18.47 5.75 -11.95
N TYR A 238 18.48 4.62 -12.64
CA TYR A 238 17.65 4.41 -13.82
C TYR A 238 17.20 2.96 -13.96
N PHE A 239 16.12 2.76 -14.72
CA PHE A 239 15.73 1.46 -15.23
C PHE A 239 15.46 1.53 -16.74
N VAL A 240 15.57 0.39 -17.42
CA VAL A 240 15.29 0.27 -18.85
C VAL A 240 13.97 -0.45 -19.04
N ALA A 241 13.02 0.24 -19.65
CA ALA A 241 11.67 -0.25 -19.92
C ALA A 241 11.43 -0.39 -21.42
N MET A 242 10.28 -0.94 -21.78
CA MET A 242 9.82 -1.05 -23.16
C MET A 242 8.76 0.02 -23.45
N ALA A 243 9.00 0.87 -24.44
CA ALA A 243 8.03 1.89 -24.83
C ALA A 243 6.75 1.25 -25.40
N MET A 244 5.61 1.69 -24.88
CA MET A 244 4.28 1.27 -25.32
C MET A 244 3.41 2.49 -25.64
N PRO A 245 3.58 3.09 -26.85
CA PRO A 245 2.75 4.20 -27.30
C PRO A 245 1.26 3.84 -27.32
N THR A 246 0.42 4.73 -26.79
CA THR A 246 -1.03 4.54 -26.70
C THR A 246 -1.77 5.88 -26.64
N GLU A 247 -3.03 5.90 -27.06
CA GLU A 247 -3.92 7.07 -26.94
C GLU A 247 -4.54 7.18 -25.54
N GLY A 248 -4.44 6.13 -24.72
CA GLY A 248 -4.98 6.11 -23.35
C GLY A 248 -4.15 6.86 -22.30
N MET A 249 -3.07 7.53 -22.72
CA MET A 249 -2.16 8.26 -21.84
C MET A 249 -2.22 9.75 -22.12
N ALA A 250 -2.33 10.57 -21.07
CA ALA A 250 -2.20 12.01 -21.17
C ALA A 250 -0.75 12.40 -21.51
N PRO A 251 -0.52 13.42 -22.36
CA PRO A 251 0.83 13.92 -22.62
C PRO A 251 1.54 14.40 -21.34
N GLY A 252 2.85 14.16 -21.26
CA GLY A 252 3.68 14.49 -20.09
C GLY A 252 3.60 13.50 -18.92
N VAL A 253 2.81 12.42 -19.06
CA VAL A 253 2.65 11.38 -18.04
C VAL A 253 3.09 10.02 -18.60
N LEU A 254 3.79 9.25 -17.77
CA LEU A 254 4.18 7.88 -18.04
C LEU A 254 3.51 6.94 -17.04
N SER A 255 3.18 5.72 -17.45
CA SER A 255 2.71 4.69 -16.54
C SER A 255 3.54 3.42 -16.70
N CYS A 256 4.03 2.88 -15.59
CA CYS A 256 4.76 1.62 -15.57
C CYS A 256 4.30 0.79 -14.36
N SER A 257 4.03 -0.49 -14.57
CA SER A 257 3.43 -1.33 -13.53
C SER A 257 4.45 -1.88 -12.54
N HIS A 258 4.28 -1.57 -11.25
CA HIS A 258 5.03 -2.20 -10.15
C HIS A 258 4.62 -3.65 -9.83
N HIS A 259 3.61 -4.22 -10.49
CA HIS A 259 3.23 -5.62 -10.28
C HIS A 259 4.16 -6.61 -10.99
N ALA A 260 5.02 -6.08 -11.87
CA ALA A 260 5.97 -6.76 -12.74
C ALA A 260 7.41 -6.69 -12.16
N GLY A 261 8.38 -7.34 -12.80
CA GLY A 261 9.81 -7.16 -12.47
C GLY A 261 10.33 -7.97 -11.29
N ARG A 262 9.75 -9.15 -11.04
CA ARG A 262 10.36 -10.10 -10.09
C ARG A 262 11.65 -10.63 -10.67
N TRP A 263 12.51 -11.14 -9.78
CA TRP A 263 13.80 -11.67 -10.16
C TRP A 263 14.27 -12.69 -9.13
N ARG A 264 15.24 -13.51 -9.54
CA ARG A 264 15.96 -14.44 -8.67
C ARG A 264 17.43 -14.45 -9.04
N VAL A 265 18.31 -14.69 -8.08
CA VAL A 265 19.76 -14.88 -8.35
C VAL A 265 20.10 -16.36 -8.57
N VAL A 266 19.35 -17.25 -7.92
CA VAL A 266 19.53 -18.71 -7.95
C VAL A 266 18.19 -19.41 -8.08
N ASP A 267 18.21 -20.66 -8.57
CA ASP A 267 17.02 -21.50 -8.71
C ASP A 267 16.65 -22.25 -7.42
N LYS A 268 17.64 -22.47 -6.55
CA LYS A 268 17.50 -23.22 -5.31
C LYS A 268 18.44 -22.69 -4.23
N VAL A 269 18.06 -22.85 -2.97
CA VAL A 269 18.87 -22.49 -1.80
C VAL A 269 19.03 -23.69 -0.87
N ASP A 270 20.25 -23.95 -0.42
CA ASP A 270 20.53 -24.96 0.59
C ASP A 270 20.33 -24.34 1.97
N ILE A 271 19.41 -24.90 2.76
CA ILE A 271 19.12 -24.43 4.12
C ILE A 271 19.52 -25.52 5.11
N SER A 272 20.32 -25.16 6.11
CA SER A 272 20.74 -26.09 7.16
C SER A 272 19.51 -26.71 7.86
N GLY A 273 19.52 -28.04 8.00
CA GLY A 273 18.41 -28.80 8.58
C GLY A 273 17.33 -29.24 7.59
N PHE A 274 17.40 -28.82 6.33
CA PHE A 274 16.54 -29.33 5.26
C PHE A 274 17.23 -30.52 4.58
N GLU A 275 16.48 -31.59 4.32
CA GLU A 275 17.02 -32.79 3.65
C GLU A 275 17.36 -32.56 2.18
N GLN A 276 16.80 -31.52 1.56
CA GLN A 276 16.98 -31.16 0.16
C GLN A 276 16.92 -29.64 -0.05
N PRO A 277 17.48 -29.11 -1.15
CA PRO A 277 17.46 -27.69 -1.45
C PRO A 277 16.02 -27.17 -1.63
N LEU A 278 15.74 -25.95 -1.15
CA LEU A 278 14.47 -25.29 -1.42
C LEU A 278 14.48 -24.60 -2.78
N HIS A 279 13.54 -24.97 -3.63
CA HIS A 279 13.36 -24.35 -4.95
C HIS A 279 12.70 -22.97 -4.83
N ILE A 280 13.22 -22.00 -5.59
CA ILE A 280 12.62 -20.67 -5.73
C ILE A 280 11.53 -20.74 -6.82
N MET A 281 10.39 -20.07 -6.59
CA MET A 281 9.35 -19.93 -7.62
C MET A 281 9.93 -19.27 -8.86
N ARG A 282 9.99 -20.01 -9.98
CA ARG A 282 10.53 -19.56 -11.28
C ARG A 282 9.49 -18.90 -12.19
N ALA A 283 8.20 -19.18 -11.94
CA ALA A 283 7.12 -18.56 -12.69
C ALA A 283 7.14 -17.04 -12.46
N GLY A 284 7.27 -16.28 -13.56
CA GLY A 284 7.26 -14.82 -13.50
C GLY A 284 8.51 -14.18 -12.87
N SER A 285 9.61 -14.90 -12.67
CA SER A 285 10.82 -14.39 -11.98
C SER A 285 12.11 -14.73 -12.76
N PRO A 286 12.50 -13.96 -13.80
CA PRO A 286 13.75 -14.17 -14.53
C PRO A 286 15.01 -14.21 -13.63
N GLN A 287 16.07 -14.87 -14.10
CA GLN A 287 17.33 -14.94 -13.37
C GLN A 287 18.13 -13.69 -13.65
N ALA A 288 18.66 -13.09 -12.59
CA ALA A 288 19.44 -11.87 -12.66
C ALA A 288 20.78 -12.01 -11.94
N GLU A 289 21.75 -11.25 -12.41
CA GLU A 289 23.00 -10.98 -11.71
C GLU A 289 22.88 -9.61 -11.04
N LEU A 290 23.31 -9.54 -9.78
CA LEU A 290 23.51 -8.30 -9.04
C LEU A 290 24.99 -7.94 -9.07
N LYS A 291 25.30 -6.68 -9.37
CA LYS A 291 26.67 -6.17 -9.28
C LYS A 291 26.74 -5.01 -8.31
N GLU A 292 27.78 -5.03 -7.49
CA GLU A 292 28.15 -3.95 -6.61
C GLU A 292 29.25 -3.11 -7.27
N GLU A 293 28.94 -1.85 -7.56
CA GLU A 293 29.87 -0.92 -8.22
C GLU A 293 30.32 0.12 -7.19
N GLY A 294 31.44 -0.16 -6.52
CA GLY A 294 31.88 0.64 -5.38
C GLY A 294 30.96 0.51 -4.17
N SER A 295 30.97 1.54 -3.30
CA SER A 295 30.26 1.48 -2.01
C SER A 295 28.76 1.79 -2.10
N THR A 296 28.32 2.51 -3.13
CA THR A 296 26.94 3.07 -3.17
C THR A 296 26.11 2.58 -4.34
N GLN A 297 26.74 2.16 -5.44
CA GLN A 297 26.02 1.81 -6.65
C GLN A 297 25.78 0.31 -6.75
N ARG A 298 24.57 -0.05 -7.18
CA ARG A 298 24.14 -1.42 -7.40
C ARG A 298 23.44 -1.50 -8.75
N SER A 299 23.72 -2.53 -9.53
CA SER A 299 23.02 -2.79 -10.79
C SER A 299 22.44 -4.20 -10.81
N LEU A 300 21.32 -4.36 -11.49
CA LEU A 300 20.73 -5.66 -11.79
C LEU A 300 20.63 -5.81 -13.30
N ARG A 301 21.06 -6.98 -13.80
CA ARG A 301 20.90 -7.38 -15.19
C ARG A 301 20.34 -8.80 -15.26
N TYR A 302 19.32 -8.99 -16.09
CA TYR A 302 18.81 -10.33 -16.36
C TYR A 302 19.83 -11.12 -17.19
N THR A 303 20.22 -12.30 -16.67
CA THR A 303 21.16 -13.23 -17.32
C THR A 303 20.42 -14.34 -18.03
N LYS A 304 19.23 -14.69 -17.55
CA LYS A 304 18.41 -15.75 -18.11
C LYS A 304 16.94 -15.42 -17.94
N GLY A 305 16.17 -15.62 -19.01
CA GLY A 305 14.75 -15.34 -18.98
C GLY A 305 13.94 -16.32 -18.12
N ILE A 306 12.62 -16.16 -18.14
CA ILE A 306 11.71 -17.19 -17.68
C ILE A 306 11.70 -18.31 -18.73
N GLU A 307 11.87 -19.55 -18.27
CA GLU A 307 11.83 -20.73 -19.11
C GLU A 307 10.75 -21.67 -18.59
N ALA A 308 10.18 -22.44 -19.50
CA ALA A 308 9.40 -23.61 -19.15
C ALA A 308 10.18 -24.48 -18.16
N PHE A 309 9.50 -24.93 -17.12
CA PHE A 309 10.04 -25.89 -16.19
C PHE A 309 8.97 -26.94 -15.90
N LEU A 310 9.39 -28.19 -15.91
CA LEU A 310 8.55 -29.30 -15.49
C LEU A 310 8.81 -29.59 -14.00
N PRO A 311 7.78 -30.03 -13.25
CA PRO A 311 7.98 -30.55 -11.91
C PRO A 311 9.05 -31.65 -11.90
N THR A 312 10.05 -31.53 -11.02
CA THR A 312 11.12 -32.53 -10.86
C THR A 312 10.85 -33.38 -9.62
N PRO A 313 10.92 -34.72 -9.68
CA PRO A 313 10.66 -35.58 -8.52
C PRO A 313 11.36 -35.13 -7.24
N THR A 314 10.66 -35.21 -6.10
CA THR A 314 11.16 -34.85 -4.76
C THR A 314 10.71 -35.89 -3.76
N LYS A 315 11.41 -36.01 -2.63
CA LYS A 315 11.09 -37.03 -1.61
C LYS A 315 9.70 -36.82 -1.00
N GLU A 316 9.29 -35.56 -0.83
CA GLU A 316 8.07 -35.10 -0.16
C GLU A 316 6.85 -35.16 -1.09
N PHE A 317 7.06 -35.07 -2.40
CA PHE A 317 5.98 -35.10 -3.40
C PHE A 317 6.10 -36.26 -4.40
N GLY A 318 7.00 -37.21 -4.17
CA GLY A 318 7.25 -38.39 -5.02
C GLY A 318 7.68 -38.03 -6.44
N ASP A 319 7.35 -38.91 -7.40
CA ASP A 319 7.61 -38.74 -8.85
C ASP A 319 7.02 -37.45 -9.44
N LYS A 320 6.12 -36.81 -8.69
CA LYS A 320 5.43 -35.58 -9.06
C LYS A 320 6.21 -34.33 -8.67
N GLY A 321 7.11 -34.38 -7.70
CA GLY A 321 8.10 -33.33 -7.47
C GLY A 321 7.63 -32.03 -6.83
N TRP A 322 6.33 -31.74 -6.91
CA TRP A 322 5.75 -30.48 -6.51
C TRP A 322 4.33 -30.70 -5.98
N PRO A 323 3.84 -29.89 -5.02
CA PRO A 323 2.43 -29.92 -4.67
C PRO A 323 1.58 -29.67 -5.92
N PHE A 324 0.55 -30.48 -6.12
CA PHE A 324 -0.37 -30.36 -7.27
C PHE A 324 0.29 -30.53 -8.65
N ALA A 325 1.32 -31.39 -8.79
CA ALA A 325 1.98 -31.59 -10.08
C ALA A 325 1.04 -31.88 -11.25
N ALA A 326 -0.07 -32.62 -11.03
CA ALA A 326 -1.08 -32.85 -12.06
C ALA A 326 -1.71 -31.56 -12.61
N VAL A 327 -1.88 -30.55 -11.74
CA VAL A 327 -2.37 -29.21 -12.12
C VAL A 327 -1.26 -28.41 -12.81
N ASN A 328 0.01 -28.82 -12.71
CA ASN A 328 1.20 -28.13 -13.19
C ASN A 328 1.95 -28.83 -14.33
N GLN A 329 1.33 -29.85 -14.93
CA GLN A 329 1.88 -30.59 -16.08
C GLN A 329 1.96 -29.76 -17.37
N ASP A 330 1.24 -28.64 -17.44
CA ASP A 330 1.09 -27.74 -18.59
C ASP A 330 1.95 -26.46 -18.49
N LEU A 331 2.92 -26.40 -17.57
CA LEU A 331 3.81 -25.24 -17.43
C LEU A 331 4.69 -24.99 -18.66
N ASP A 332 4.90 -26.04 -19.47
CA ASP A 332 5.59 -26.01 -20.75
C ASP A 332 4.71 -25.53 -21.91
N ASN A 333 3.39 -25.48 -21.73
CA ASN A 333 2.44 -24.95 -22.71
C ASN A 333 2.33 -23.41 -22.69
N ILE A 334 2.90 -22.76 -21.66
CA ILE A 334 2.90 -21.30 -21.56
C ILE A 334 3.92 -20.74 -22.54
N SER A 335 3.52 -19.78 -23.37
CA SER A 335 4.48 -19.00 -24.15
C SER A 335 5.32 -18.13 -23.22
N TRP A 336 6.58 -18.51 -23.02
CA TRP A 336 7.54 -17.76 -22.23
C TRP A 336 8.37 -16.84 -23.14
N ASP A 337 8.27 -15.53 -22.95
CA ASP A 337 8.99 -14.52 -23.76
C ASP A 337 10.28 -14.02 -23.09
N GLY A 338 10.60 -14.56 -21.92
CA GLY A 338 11.84 -14.35 -21.20
C GLY A 338 11.82 -13.31 -20.09
N LEU A 339 10.93 -12.31 -20.06
CA LEU A 339 10.93 -11.30 -18.98
C LEU A 339 9.51 -11.03 -18.48
N SER A 340 9.36 -10.70 -17.20
CA SER A 340 8.06 -10.35 -16.60
C SER A 340 8.03 -8.92 -16.09
N GLY A 341 8.83 -8.03 -16.66
CA GLY A 341 8.93 -6.62 -16.25
C GLY A 341 10.32 -6.18 -15.80
N VAL A 342 10.35 -5.01 -15.15
CA VAL A 342 11.53 -4.38 -14.56
C VAL A 342 11.26 -4.02 -13.11
N TRP A 343 12.24 -4.19 -12.23
CA TRP A 343 12.13 -3.84 -10.82
C TRP A 343 12.30 -2.33 -10.59
N GLN A 344 11.42 -1.52 -11.20
CA GLN A 344 11.52 -0.05 -11.19
C GLN A 344 11.61 0.53 -9.77
N ASN A 345 10.89 -0.06 -8.80
CA ASN A 345 10.82 0.47 -7.44
C ASN A 345 12.18 0.54 -6.74
N ALA A 346 13.17 -0.25 -7.18
CA ALA A 346 14.54 -0.15 -6.67
C ALA A 346 15.17 1.23 -6.92
N THR A 347 14.75 1.89 -8.00
CA THR A 347 15.29 3.17 -8.46
C THR A 347 14.53 4.37 -7.93
N HIS A 348 13.44 4.19 -7.16
CA HIS A 348 12.63 5.32 -6.70
C HIS A 348 13.21 5.97 -5.44
N HIS A 349 13.05 7.29 -5.35
CA HIS A 349 13.37 8.01 -4.13
C HIS A 349 12.29 7.79 -3.05
N PRO A 350 12.67 7.77 -1.76
CA PRO A 350 11.72 7.87 -0.67
C PRO A 350 11.21 9.31 -0.56
N HIS A 351 9.90 9.47 -0.75
CA HIS A 351 9.18 10.72 -0.56
C HIS A 351 8.23 10.59 0.63
N PRO A 352 8.69 10.76 1.88
CA PRO A 352 7.81 10.76 3.04
C PRO A 352 7.06 12.09 3.12
N ASP A 353 5.73 12.05 2.99
CA ASP A 353 4.87 13.20 3.24
C ASP A 353 5.20 13.82 4.62
N PRO A 354 5.50 15.12 4.68
CA PRO A 354 6.08 15.73 5.88
C PRO A 354 5.13 15.81 7.08
N ILE A 355 3.83 15.57 6.87
CA ILE A 355 2.78 15.66 7.90
C ILE A 355 2.37 14.26 8.35
N SER A 356 2.02 13.38 7.41
CA SER A 356 1.48 12.05 7.69
C SER A 356 2.53 10.94 7.74
N GLY A 357 3.72 11.18 7.16
CA GLY A 357 4.74 10.16 6.94
C GLY A 357 4.32 9.09 5.90
N MET A 358 3.30 9.37 5.09
CA MET A 358 2.90 8.52 3.97
C MET A 358 3.95 8.59 2.86
N HIS A 359 4.32 7.45 2.27
CA HIS A 359 5.20 7.47 1.11
C HIS A 359 4.39 7.88 -0.14
N CYS A 360 4.83 8.92 -0.81
CA CYS A 360 4.31 9.37 -2.10
C CYS A 360 5.04 8.62 -3.23
N TRP A 361 4.28 8.05 -4.18
CA TRP A 361 4.84 7.06 -5.12
C TRP A 361 5.25 7.61 -6.49
N HIS A 362 4.70 8.74 -6.93
CA HIS A 362 4.97 9.26 -8.28
C HIS A 362 6.41 9.76 -8.35
N GLN A 363 7.01 9.76 -9.54
CA GLN A 363 8.39 10.22 -9.70
C GLN A 363 8.48 11.25 -10.82
N LYS A 364 9.35 12.25 -10.67
CA LYS A 364 9.88 12.97 -11.83
C LYS A 364 10.90 12.05 -12.47
N VAL A 365 10.79 11.86 -13.79
CA VAL A 365 11.75 11.07 -14.55
C VAL A 365 12.20 11.81 -15.79
N LEU A 366 13.42 11.53 -16.24
CA LEU A 366 13.95 11.96 -17.52
C LEU A 366 14.01 10.75 -18.45
N LEU A 367 13.39 10.86 -19.62
CA LEU A 367 13.30 9.77 -20.58
C LEU A 367 14.37 9.90 -21.66
N GLU A 368 15.05 8.80 -21.97
CA GLU A 368 16.09 8.74 -23.00
C GLU A 368 15.94 7.46 -23.82
N LYS A 369 16.43 7.46 -25.07
CA LYS A 369 16.62 6.21 -25.81
C LYS A 369 17.66 5.37 -25.07
N ALA A 370 17.42 4.05 -24.97
CA ALA A 370 18.43 3.15 -24.43
C ALA A 370 19.73 3.23 -25.25
N GLY A 371 20.87 3.22 -24.56
CA GLY A 371 22.19 3.18 -25.17
C GLY A 371 22.56 1.80 -25.70
N PRO A 372 23.68 1.65 -26.42
CA PRO A 372 24.05 0.39 -27.08
C PRO A 372 24.21 -0.82 -26.15
N GLY A 373 24.48 -0.59 -24.87
CA GLY A 373 24.67 -1.63 -23.87
C GLY A 373 23.48 -1.86 -22.93
N ASP A 374 22.42 -1.06 -23.05
CA ASP A 374 21.23 -1.14 -22.21
C ASP A 374 20.27 -2.20 -22.74
N ARG A 375 19.65 -2.96 -21.85
CA ARG A 375 18.65 -3.99 -22.19
C ARG A 375 17.40 -3.79 -21.35
N ILE A 376 16.23 -4.07 -21.92
CA ILE A 376 14.96 -4.04 -21.17
C ILE A 376 15.11 -4.90 -19.91
N GLY A 377 14.72 -4.33 -18.77
CA GLY A 377 14.86 -4.97 -17.47
C GLY A 377 16.13 -4.63 -16.70
N ASP A 378 17.14 -4.02 -17.35
CA ASP A 378 18.31 -3.49 -16.64
C ASP A 378 17.89 -2.37 -15.68
N LEU A 379 18.57 -2.29 -14.54
CA LEU A 379 18.46 -1.14 -13.63
C LEU A 379 19.78 -0.88 -12.92
N LYS A 380 19.95 0.37 -12.52
CA LYS A 380 21.05 0.84 -11.68
C LYS A 380 20.51 1.77 -10.61
N VAL A 381 21.03 1.66 -9.40
CA VAL A 381 20.61 2.42 -8.21
C VAL A 381 21.83 2.99 -7.51
N ASP A 382 21.70 4.21 -7.01
CA ASP A 382 22.63 4.83 -6.06
C ASP A 382 21.96 4.96 -4.70
N ILE A 383 22.35 4.09 -3.76
CA ILE A 383 21.73 4.04 -2.42
C ILE A 383 22.03 5.30 -1.59
N SER A 384 23.16 5.96 -1.85
CA SER A 384 23.53 7.20 -1.16
C SER A 384 22.70 8.38 -1.65
N ALA A 385 22.41 8.46 -2.95
CA ALA A 385 21.47 9.45 -3.48
C ALA A 385 20.06 9.26 -2.90
N THR A 386 19.58 8.02 -2.82
CA THR A 386 18.30 7.66 -2.20
C THR A 386 18.23 8.08 -0.72
N TYR A 387 19.27 7.79 0.07
CA TYR A 387 19.31 8.18 1.48
C TYR A 387 19.44 9.70 1.68
N ALA A 388 20.26 10.38 0.87
CA ALA A 388 20.38 11.82 0.92
C ALA A 388 19.06 12.53 0.55
N THR A 389 18.28 11.94 -0.36
CA THR A 389 16.93 12.43 -0.69
C THR A 389 15.99 12.30 0.51
N TYR A 390 15.98 11.15 1.18
CA TYR A 390 15.22 10.98 2.42
C TYR A 390 15.59 12.05 3.46
N GLN A 391 16.89 12.34 3.63
CA GLN A 391 17.36 13.37 4.53
C GLN A 391 16.86 14.75 4.12
N ALA A 392 16.95 15.13 2.84
CA ALA A 392 16.41 16.40 2.36
C ALA A 392 14.92 16.54 2.66
N TRP A 393 14.11 15.52 2.34
CA TRP A 393 12.67 15.53 2.64
C TRP A 393 12.38 15.63 4.14
N ARG A 394 13.14 14.91 4.97
CA ARG A 394 12.99 14.98 6.43
C ARG A 394 13.40 16.35 6.96
N ASP A 395 14.57 16.84 6.57
CA ASP A 395 15.22 17.98 7.21
C ASP A 395 14.71 19.32 6.67
N GLU A 396 14.26 19.38 5.41
CA GLU A 396 13.80 20.61 4.76
C GLU A 396 12.28 20.78 4.77
N LEU A 397 11.51 19.68 4.77
CA LEU A 397 10.05 19.74 4.68
C LEU A 397 9.32 19.43 5.98
N THR A 398 9.96 18.84 7.00
CA THR A 398 9.24 18.47 8.24
C THR A 398 9.37 19.53 9.32
N ARG A 399 8.42 19.52 10.26
CA ARG A 399 8.49 20.30 11.50
C ARG A 399 8.88 19.36 12.65
N PRO A 400 9.83 19.74 13.51
CA PRO A 400 10.34 18.86 14.55
C PRO A 400 9.28 18.57 15.62
N ALA A 401 9.33 17.35 16.17
CA ALA A 401 8.64 16.99 17.41
C ALA A 401 9.35 17.60 18.63
N PRO A 402 8.69 17.69 19.82
CA PRO A 402 7.35 17.21 20.11
C PRO A 402 6.25 18.16 19.65
N GLY A 403 5.10 17.57 19.31
CA GLY A 403 3.83 18.27 19.19
C GLY A 403 3.12 18.43 20.55
N PRO A 404 1.82 18.76 20.53
CA PRO A 404 0.99 18.89 21.73
C PRO A 404 1.13 17.69 22.68
N GLY A 405 1.19 17.97 24.00
CA GLY A 405 1.28 16.92 25.02
C GLY A 405 2.60 16.13 25.03
N GLY A 406 3.65 16.63 24.37
CA GLY A 406 4.93 15.91 24.27
C GLY A 406 4.92 14.76 23.25
N LEU A 407 3.93 14.74 22.36
CA LEU A 407 3.71 13.63 21.43
C LEU A 407 4.59 13.74 20.17
N ARG A 408 4.98 12.60 19.60
CA ARG A 408 5.76 12.47 18.36
C ARG A 408 4.93 12.65 17.10
N ARG A 409 3.64 12.31 17.18
CA ARG A 409 2.65 12.35 16.09
C ARG A 409 1.23 12.35 16.66
N PRO A 410 0.22 12.80 15.90
CA PRO A 410 -1.16 12.72 16.35
C PRO A 410 -1.62 11.26 16.53
N GLU A 411 -2.26 10.98 17.67
CA GLU A 411 -2.76 9.64 18.00
C GLU A 411 -4.01 9.23 17.18
N HIS A 412 -4.65 10.14 16.45
CA HIS A 412 -5.78 9.79 15.59
C HIS A 412 -5.35 9.42 14.16
N LEU A 413 -4.09 9.66 13.78
CA LEU A 413 -3.55 9.20 12.51
C LEU A 413 -3.13 7.73 12.62
N LYS A 414 -3.87 6.84 11.94
CA LYS A 414 -3.73 5.36 11.99
C LYS A 414 -2.41 4.80 11.41
N ARG A 415 -1.26 5.12 12.02
CA ARG A 415 0.04 4.48 11.78
C ARG A 415 0.88 4.48 13.07
N PRO A 416 1.62 3.41 13.40
CA PRO A 416 1.82 2.18 12.62
C PRO A 416 0.58 1.27 12.62
N TRP A 417 0.58 0.27 11.72
CA TRP A 417 -0.53 -0.69 11.56
C TRP A 417 -0.78 -1.56 12.80
N VAL A 418 0.19 -1.62 13.73
CA VAL A 418 0.13 -2.45 14.95
C VAL A 418 -0.05 -1.60 16.21
N ALA A 419 -0.72 -2.18 17.19
CA ALA A 419 -0.85 -1.67 18.56
C ALA A 419 0.49 -1.17 19.12
N ILE A 420 0.62 0.13 19.36
CA ILE A 420 1.72 0.69 20.15
C ILE A 420 1.16 1.42 21.37
N THR A 421 1.90 1.37 22.48
CA THR A 421 1.49 1.98 23.75
C THR A 421 1.44 3.51 23.63
N ARG A 422 0.60 4.18 24.44
CA ARG A 422 0.58 5.65 24.52
C ARG A 422 1.95 6.24 24.86
N ASP A 423 2.73 5.55 25.69
CA ASP A 423 4.11 5.96 25.99
C ASP A 423 5.04 5.94 24.78
N ALA A 424 4.79 5.08 23.79
CA ALA A 424 5.55 5.07 22.55
C ALA A 424 5.29 6.34 21.70
N TYR A 425 4.13 7.00 21.86
CA TYR A 425 3.86 8.28 21.22
C TYR A 425 4.59 9.43 21.90
N LYS A 426 4.97 9.33 23.17
CA LYS A 426 5.64 10.43 23.88
C LYS A 426 7.11 10.51 23.49
N MET A 427 7.60 11.73 23.29
CA MET A 427 9.03 12.00 23.30
C MET A 427 9.50 11.93 24.75
N LYS A 428 10.47 11.06 25.02
CA LYS A 428 11.21 11.12 26.28
C LYS A 428 11.97 12.44 26.29
N THR A 429 11.56 13.36 27.13
CA THR A 429 12.38 14.54 27.45
C THR A 429 13.70 14.01 27.99
N LYS A 430 14.82 14.39 27.38
CA LYS A 430 16.11 14.21 28.06
C LYS A 430 16.01 15.01 29.36
N ALA A 431 16.10 14.32 30.49
CA ALA A 431 16.17 14.92 31.81
C ALA A 431 17.46 15.75 31.94
#